data_AF-A0A2V9WPR4-F1
#
_entry.id   AF-A0A2V9WPR4-F1
#
_cell.length_a   1.000
_cell.length_b   1.000
_cell.length_c   1.000
_cell.angle_alpha   90.00
_cell.angle_beta   90.00
_cell.angle_gamma   90.00
#
_symmetry.space_group_name_H-M   'P 1'
#
loop_
_entity.id
_entity.type
_entity.pdbx_description
1 polymer ?
#
loop_
_entity_poly.entity_id
_entity_poly.type
_entity_poly.pdbx_seq_one_letter_code
_entity_poly.pdbx_strand_id
1 'polypeptide(L)'
;MFAFVDDLFFAAKIQETARKLNVKVEFVKSDKELADRMQQNGEEKPSLIIFDLNHANAKPLTLIPKLKSKLKKGTSIIGFLSHVQGDLKQKAHEVGCDMVLPRSAFSQNLPQLLRRHGAPEDQPPTVQ
;
A
#
# COMPACT_ATOMS: atom_id res chain seq x y z
N MET A 1 -3.64 -2.70 6.96
CA MET A 1 -2.94 -2.08 5.81
C MET A 1 -3.85 -1.08 5.13
N PHE A 2 -3.29 -0.14 4.36
CA PHE A 2 -4.09 0.85 3.63
C PHE A 2 -3.79 0.88 2.14
N ALA A 3 -4.78 1.22 1.33
CA ALA A 3 -4.67 1.33 -0.11
C ALA A 3 -5.36 2.60 -0.63
N PHE A 4 -4.61 3.43 -1.36
CA PHE A 4 -5.10 4.59 -2.10
C PHE A 4 -5.23 4.22 -3.57
N VAL A 5 -6.36 3.59 -3.91
CA VAL A 5 -6.63 3.09 -5.26
C VAL A 5 -8.00 3.62 -5.71
N ASP A 6 -8.03 4.26 -6.87
CA ASP A 6 -9.27 4.75 -7.49
C ASP A 6 -9.87 3.72 -8.45
N ASP A 7 -9.01 2.90 -9.07
CA ASP A 7 -9.41 1.89 -10.02
C ASP A 7 -10.15 0.72 -9.32
N LEU A 8 -11.45 0.60 -9.61
CA LEU A 8 -12.32 -0.39 -8.99
C LEU A 8 -11.88 -1.83 -9.28
N PHE A 9 -11.28 -2.12 -10.44
CA PHE A 9 -10.78 -3.46 -10.73
C PHE A 9 -9.60 -3.82 -9.83
N PHE A 10 -8.69 -2.86 -9.59
CA PHE A 10 -7.58 -3.08 -8.66
C PHE A 10 -8.03 -3.14 -7.22
N ALA A 11 -8.96 -2.26 -6.82
CA ALA A 11 -9.54 -2.31 -5.49
C ALA A 11 -10.19 -3.68 -5.20
N ALA A 12 -11.03 -4.16 -6.13
CA ALA A 12 -11.65 -5.48 -6.02
C ALA A 12 -10.61 -6.61 -5.96
N LYS A 13 -9.57 -6.56 -6.81
CA LYS A 13 -8.51 -7.58 -6.80
C LYS A 13 -7.69 -7.59 -5.51
N ILE A 14 -7.35 -6.41 -4.98
CA ILE A 14 -6.68 -6.27 -3.67
C ILE A 14 -7.56 -6.84 -2.57
N GLN A 15 -8.83 -6.48 -2.55
CA GLN A 15 -9.79 -6.95 -1.54
C GLN A 15 -9.98 -8.46 -1.58
N GLU A 16 -10.18 -9.04 -2.77
CA GLU A 16 -10.31 -10.48 -2.97
C GLU A 16 -9.04 -11.24 -2.54
N THR A 17 -7.87 -10.72 -2.89
CA THR A 17 -6.59 -11.32 -2.50
C THR A 17 -6.37 -11.23 -0.99
N ALA A 18 -6.65 -10.07 -0.40
CA ALA A 18 -6.57 -9.85 1.04
C ALA A 18 -7.49 -10.81 1.80
N ARG A 19 -8.74 -10.96 1.33
CA ARG A 19 -9.71 -11.91 1.89
C ARG A 19 -9.22 -13.36 1.83
N LYS A 20 -8.66 -13.79 0.68
CA LYS A 20 -8.08 -15.14 0.52
C LYS A 20 -6.89 -15.39 1.45
N LEU A 21 -6.15 -14.35 1.78
CA LEU A 21 -4.98 -14.40 2.65
C LEU A 21 -5.31 -14.11 4.12
N ASN A 22 -6.58 -13.87 4.45
CA ASN A 22 -7.04 -13.42 5.77
C ASN A 22 -6.32 -12.15 6.27
N VAL A 23 -6.02 -11.22 5.37
CA VAL A 23 -5.35 -9.94 5.66
C VAL A 23 -6.36 -8.81 5.59
N LYS A 24 -6.30 -7.86 6.55
CA LYS A 24 -7.14 -6.65 6.54
C LYS A 24 -6.49 -5.54 5.72
N VAL A 25 -7.14 -5.17 4.62
CA VAL A 25 -6.77 -4.02 3.77
C VAL A 25 -7.94 -3.04 3.73
N GLU A 26 -7.66 -1.78 4.02
CA GLU A 26 -8.64 -0.71 4.05
C GLU A 26 -8.37 0.31 2.95
N PHE A 27 -9.41 0.69 2.21
CA PHE A 27 -9.30 1.62 1.10
C PHE A 27 -9.56 3.05 1.58
N VAL A 28 -8.58 3.91 1.39
CA VAL A 28 -8.58 5.30 1.82
C VAL A 28 -8.50 6.23 0.61
N LYS A 29 -9.26 7.32 0.63
CA LYS A 29 -9.28 8.30 -0.47
C LYS A 29 -8.54 9.60 -0.17
N SER A 30 -8.27 9.89 1.10
CA SER A 30 -7.60 11.11 1.55
C SER A 30 -6.70 10.86 2.76
N ASP A 31 -5.78 11.79 3.04
CA ASP A 31 -4.92 11.72 4.22
C ASP A 31 -5.73 11.83 5.52
N LYS A 32 -6.81 12.63 5.49
CA LYS A 32 -7.75 12.74 6.61
C LYS A 32 -8.40 11.40 6.91
N GLU A 33 -8.94 10.74 5.88
CA GLU A 33 -9.60 9.45 6.02
C GLU A 33 -8.62 8.36 6.50
N LEU A 34 -7.36 8.40 6.03
CA LEU A 34 -6.31 7.55 6.56
C LEU A 34 -6.04 7.83 8.04
N ALA A 35 -5.92 9.09 8.44
CA ALA A 35 -5.70 9.46 9.84
C ALA A 35 -6.85 9.02 10.74
N ASP A 36 -8.10 9.19 10.29
CA ASP A 36 -9.29 8.73 10.99
C ASP A 36 -9.29 7.20 11.14
N ARG A 37 -9.02 6.44 10.06
CA ARG A 37 -8.92 4.96 10.14
C ARG A 37 -7.76 4.51 11.03
N MET A 38 -6.62 5.17 10.95
CA MET A 38 -5.48 4.87 11.83
C MET A 38 -5.90 5.06 13.29
N GLN A 39 -6.51 6.19 13.63
CA GLN A 39 -7.00 6.45 14.98
C GLN A 39 -8.05 5.43 15.44
N GLN A 40 -8.92 4.96 14.54
CA GLN A 40 -9.92 3.92 14.83
C GLN A 40 -9.31 2.53 15.04
N ASN A 41 -8.24 2.19 14.31
CA ASN A 41 -7.56 0.90 14.42
C ASN A 41 -6.55 0.85 15.58
N GLY A 42 -6.25 1.97 16.23
CA GLY A 42 -5.33 2.08 17.37
C GLY A 42 -4.03 2.83 17.05
N GLU A 43 -3.08 2.84 17.98
CA GLU A 43 -1.77 3.49 17.75
C GLU A 43 -0.82 2.67 16.84
N GLU A 44 -1.25 1.47 16.42
CA GLU A 44 -0.47 0.62 15.54
C GLU A 44 -0.39 1.19 14.12
N LYS A 45 0.85 1.35 13.66
CA LYS A 45 1.13 1.88 12.32
C LYS A 45 0.90 0.80 11.27
N PRO A 46 0.39 1.15 10.08
CA PRO A 46 0.26 0.20 9.01
C PRO A 46 1.62 -0.35 8.59
N SER A 47 1.74 -1.66 8.44
CA SER A 47 2.92 -2.32 7.88
C SER A 47 3.12 -2.00 6.39
N LEU A 48 2.02 -1.78 5.67
CA LEU A 48 2.00 -1.52 4.23
C LEU A 48 0.95 -0.47 3.83
N ILE A 49 1.37 0.44 2.95
CA ILE A 49 0.51 1.38 2.24
C ILE A 49 0.72 1.23 0.73
N ILE A 50 -0.37 1.01 0.01
CA ILE A 50 -0.39 0.87 -1.44
C ILE A 50 -0.90 2.17 -2.06
N PHE A 51 -0.22 2.70 -3.06
CA PHE A 51 -0.62 3.88 -3.82
C PHE A 51 -0.77 3.55 -5.30
N ASP A 52 -1.91 3.94 -5.87
CA ASP A 52 -2.01 4.13 -7.31
C ASP A 52 -1.37 5.48 -7.67
N LEU A 53 -0.24 5.45 -8.37
CA LEU A 53 0.49 6.65 -8.77
C LEU A 53 -0.25 7.48 -9.84
N ASN A 54 -1.26 6.91 -10.50
CA ASN A 54 -2.11 7.61 -11.46
C ASN A 54 -3.36 8.20 -10.79
N HIS A 55 -3.51 8.05 -9.47
CA HIS A 55 -4.65 8.58 -8.75
C HIS A 55 -4.56 10.11 -8.64
N ALA A 56 -5.16 10.79 -9.61
CA ALA A 56 -5.13 12.25 -9.72
C ALA A 56 -5.73 12.95 -8.49
N ASN A 57 -6.78 12.37 -7.89
CA ASN A 57 -7.44 12.93 -6.72
C ASN A 57 -6.60 12.81 -5.44
N ALA A 58 -5.96 11.66 -5.20
CA ALA A 58 -5.15 11.45 -4.01
C ALA A 58 -3.79 12.17 -4.07
N LYS A 59 -3.31 12.59 -5.26
CA LYS A 59 -2.00 13.26 -5.44
C LYS A 59 -0.87 12.52 -4.69
N PRO A 60 -0.58 11.26 -5.06
CA PRO A 60 0.32 10.36 -4.34
C PRO A 60 1.70 10.97 -4.09
N LEU A 61 2.27 11.70 -5.07
CA LEU A 61 3.56 12.38 -4.91
C LEU A 61 3.61 13.40 -3.77
N THR A 62 2.46 13.94 -3.36
CA THR A 62 2.35 14.89 -2.25
C THR A 62 2.01 14.22 -0.92
N LEU A 63 1.33 13.06 -0.96
CA LEU A 63 0.94 12.30 0.23
C LEU A 63 2.05 11.39 0.73
N ILE A 64 2.73 10.67 -0.16
CA ILE A 64 3.83 9.77 0.19
C ILE A 64 4.87 10.44 1.13
N PRO A 65 5.41 11.63 0.84
CA PRO A 65 6.44 12.23 1.71
C PRO A 65 5.87 12.65 3.08
N LYS A 66 4.60 13.07 3.14
CA LYS A 66 3.90 13.38 4.40
C LYS A 66 3.73 12.12 5.24
N LEU A 67 3.32 11.02 4.62
CA LEU A 67 3.15 9.73 5.30
C LEU A 67 4.49 9.14 5.71
N LYS A 68 5.52 9.22 4.87
CA LYS A 68 6.87 8.75 5.21
C LYS A 68 7.42 9.47 6.45
N SER A 69 7.22 10.79 6.51
CA SER A 69 7.59 11.62 7.67
C SER A 69 6.81 11.24 8.94
N LYS A 70 5.50 10.99 8.84
CA LYS A 70 4.65 10.62 9.98
C LYS A 70 4.90 9.19 10.47
N LEU A 71 4.99 8.22 9.55
CA LEU A 71 4.98 6.80 9.86
C LEU A 71 6.38 6.26 10.20
N LYS A 72 7.45 6.91 9.74
CA LYS A 72 8.86 6.50 9.94
C LYS A 72 9.15 5.09 9.38
N LYS A 73 10.21 4.43 9.84
CA LYS A 73 10.75 3.17 9.27
C LYS A 73 9.84 1.92 9.41
N GLY A 74 8.72 2.00 10.11
CA GLY A 74 7.82 0.85 10.32
C GLY A 74 6.83 0.58 9.18
N THR A 75 6.66 1.52 8.24
CA THR A 75 5.69 1.39 7.14
C THR A 75 6.37 1.33 5.79
N SER A 76 6.05 0.29 5.03
CA SER A 76 6.44 0.17 3.62
C SER A 76 5.42 0.86 2.72
N ILE A 77 5.90 1.64 1.76
CA ILE A 77 5.06 2.32 0.77
C ILE A 77 5.34 1.72 -0.60
N ILE A 78 4.31 1.16 -1.22
CA ILE A 78 4.39 0.57 -2.56
C ILE A 78 3.51 1.38 -3.52
N GLY A 79 4.09 1.87 -4.59
CA GLY A 79 3.39 2.57 -5.66
C GLY A 79 3.23 1.67 -6.88
N PHE A 80 2.08 1.72 -7.56
CA PHE A 80 1.95 1.12 -8.88
C PHE A 80 1.51 2.13 -9.94
N LEU A 81 1.92 1.91 -11.18
CA LEU A 81 1.67 2.81 -12.31
C LEU A 81 1.19 2.05 -13.56
N SER A 82 0.21 2.62 -14.26
CA SER A 82 -0.46 2.00 -15.42
C SER A 82 0.43 1.85 -16.65
N HIS A 83 1.28 2.83 -16.93
CA HIS A 83 2.25 2.79 -18.03
C HIS A 83 3.64 3.12 -17.48
N VAL A 84 4.70 2.49 -18.00
CA VAL A 84 6.09 2.71 -17.56
C VAL A 84 6.50 4.16 -17.85
N GLN A 85 6.13 5.04 -16.94
CA GLN A 85 6.51 6.45 -16.92
C GLN A 85 7.76 6.54 -16.07
N GLY A 86 8.93 6.56 -16.72
CA GLY A 86 10.23 6.61 -16.06
C GLY A 86 10.33 7.77 -15.07
N ASP A 87 9.84 8.95 -15.48
CA ASP A 87 9.79 10.15 -14.63
C ASP A 87 8.89 9.97 -13.41
N LEU A 88 7.71 9.38 -13.57
CA LEU A 88 6.79 9.14 -12.46
C LEU A 88 7.39 8.13 -11.47
N LYS A 89 8.05 7.09 -11.98
CA LYS A 89 8.77 6.12 -11.16
C LYS A 89 9.87 6.79 -10.35
N GLN A 90 10.68 7.62 -11.00
CA GLN A 90 11.78 8.33 -10.36
C GLN A 90 11.26 9.27 -9.27
N LYS A 91 10.26 10.10 -9.59
CA LYS A 91 9.60 10.98 -8.63
C LYS A 91 8.99 10.22 -7.45
N ALA A 92 8.33 9.09 -7.70
CA ALA A 92 7.75 8.27 -6.65
C ALA A 92 8.83 7.76 -5.67
N HIS A 93 9.98 7.31 -6.18
CA HIS A 93 11.10 6.94 -5.33
C HIS A 93 11.69 8.12 -4.56
N GLU A 94 11.87 9.28 -5.21
CA GLU A 94 12.41 10.49 -4.59
C GLU A 94 11.54 10.98 -3.42
N VAL A 95 10.21 10.86 -3.53
CA VAL A 95 9.31 11.27 -2.45
C VAL A 95 9.19 10.24 -1.32
N GLY A 96 9.87 9.09 -1.42
CA GLY A 96 9.95 8.09 -0.35
C GLY A 96 9.12 6.82 -0.58
N CYS A 97 8.76 6.50 -1.83
CA CYS A 97 8.17 5.21 -2.18
C CYS A 97 9.26 4.12 -2.18
N ASP A 98 9.07 3.10 -1.34
CA ASP A 98 10.06 2.03 -1.17
C ASP A 98 10.13 1.12 -2.40
N MET A 99 8.99 0.90 -3.07
CA MET A 99 8.94 0.10 -4.29
C MET A 99 7.90 0.65 -5.27
N VAL A 100 8.28 0.73 -6.55
CA VAL A 100 7.39 1.18 -7.62
C VAL A 100 7.30 0.11 -8.70
N LEU A 101 6.08 -0.39 -8.94
CA LEU A 101 5.82 -1.50 -9.86
C LEU A 101 4.89 -1.09 -11.01
N PRO A 102 5.09 -1.61 -12.23
CA PRO A 102 4.07 -1.58 -13.27
C PRO A 102 2.78 -2.26 -12.81
N ARG A 103 1.63 -1.82 -13.31
CA ARG A 103 0.30 -2.36 -12.98
C ARG A 103 0.20 -3.87 -13.13
N SER A 104 0.79 -4.46 -14.18
CA SER A 104 0.85 -5.92 -14.38
C SER A 104 1.67 -6.62 -13.29
N ALA A 105 2.89 -6.13 -13.03
CA ALA A 105 3.79 -6.67 -12.01
C ALA A 105 3.21 -6.55 -10.60
N PHE A 106 2.57 -5.42 -10.27
CA PHE A 106 1.86 -5.26 -9.01
C PHE A 106 0.77 -6.32 -8.86
N SER A 107 -0.05 -6.50 -9.90
CA SER A 107 -1.12 -7.50 -9.92
C SER A 107 -0.63 -8.94 -9.72
N GLN A 108 0.53 -9.27 -10.29
CA GLN A 108 1.16 -10.60 -10.16
C GLN A 108 1.79 -10.81 -8.78
N ASN A 109 2.42 -9.78 -8.23
CA ASN A 109 3.10 -9.85 -6.93
C ASN A 109 2.18 -9.59 -5.74
N LEU A 110 0.96 -9.09 -5.97
CA LEU A 110 0.00 -8.70 -4.94
C LEU A 110 -0.19 -9.75 -3.82
N PRO A 111 -0.38 -11.05 -4.10
CA PRO A 111 -0.51 -12.05 -3.04
C PRO A 111 0.74 -12.15 -2.16
N GLN A 112 1.93 -12.06 -2.77
CA GLN A 112 3.20 -12.13 -2.04
C GLN A 112 3.44 -10.87 -1.20
N LEU A 113 3.07 -9.69 -1.71
CA LEU A 113 3.15 -8.43 -0.98
C LEU A 113 2.22 -8.44 0.24
N LEU A 114 0.96 -8.81 0.04
CA LEU A 114 0.00 -8.89 1.14
C LEU A 114 0.41 -9.94 2.18
N ARG A 115 0.94 -11.10 1.76
CA ARG A 115 1.49 -12.10 2.69
C ARG A 115 2.64 -11.55 3.52
N ARG A 116 3.62 -10.91 2.88
CA ARG A 116 4.83 -10.40 3.56
C ARG A 116 4.49 -9.37 4.63
N HIS A 117 3.51 -8.51 4.38
CA HIS A 117 3.17 -7.42 5.29
C HIS A 117 1.97 -7.72 6.20
N GLY A 118 1.22 -8.78 5.89
CA GLY A 118 -0.06 -9.11 6.51
C GLY A 118 -0.04 -10.38 7.33
N ALA A 119 1.08 -11.11 7.30
CA ALA A 119 1.35 -12.10 8.33
C ALA A 119 1.39 -11.35 9.67
N PRO A 120 0.52 -11.67 10.64
CA PRO A 120 0.82 -11.37 12.03
C PRO A 120 2.16 -12.04 12.34
N GLU A 121 3.01 -11.42 13.16
CA GLU A 121 4.22 -12.06 13.70
C GLU A 121 3.88 -13.22 14.66
N ASP A 122 3.04 -14.17 14.24
CA ASP A 122 2.74 -15.37 15.00
C ASP A 122 2.52 -16.53 14.04
N GLN A 123 3.63 -17.11 13.58
CA GLN A 123 3.83 -18.57 13.57
C GLN A 123 5.36 -18.82 13.65
N PRO A 124 5.91 -19.28 14.79
CA PRO A 124 7.20 -19.95 14.76
C PRO A 124 7.10 -21.15 13.80
N PRO A 125 8.21 -21.56 13.15
CA PRO A 125 8.19 -22.73 12.29
C PRO A 125 7.76 -23.94 13.11
N THR A 126 6.59 -24.51 12.83
CA THR A 126 6.22 -25.83 13.34
C THR A 126 7.20 -26.82 12.72
N VAL A 127 8.22 -27.15 13.49
CA VAL A 127 8.94 -28.40 13.35
C VAL A 127 7.96 -29.54 13.60
N GLN A 128 7.81 -30.42 12.62
CA GLN A 128 7.49 -31.84 12.78
C GLN A 128 7.81 -32.56 11.47
#